data_AF-A0A817AHD0-F1
#
_entry.id   AF-A0A817AHD0-F1
#
_cell.length_a   1.000
_cell.length_b   1.000
_cell.length_c   1.000
_cell.angle_alpha   90.00
_cell.angle_beta   90.00
_cell.angle_gamma   90.00
#
_symmetry.space_group_name_H-M   'P 1'
#
loop_
_entity.id
_entity.type
_entity.pdbx_description
1 polymer ?
#
loop_
_entity_poly.entity_id
_entity_poly.type
_entity_poly.pdbx_seq_one_letter_code
_entity_poly.pdbx_strand_id
1 'polypeptide(L)'
;MEQQNQTSLELDKVNYTSVSLKFLAAMQPNKTCLHKKALELYHINPAPDDCSESPDCYCSLFYNYSRLISDVLFFNDYYRFLTQRIQSSKKTFAYEYSYRTSQDHQTLCNDYLYKRKLVGHFAELEYTWGTPLLFEKTNSTNKLIPLINYTPYDQNATDSYTNEQIAFSELMIEQWSNFIKNGQPNSKTKFENPWIPIVNISNGLIMHFNMNQNEMKKFEIPLSVQFWMNTCSTIETSKSIDLNDQASTDEISFTLFSFTSLFVLSILQSSYVMMI
;
A
#
# COMPACT_ATOMS: atom_id res chain seq x y z
N MET A 1 -25.27 -13.28 18.99
CA MET A 1 -23.93 -12.75 18.64
C MET A 1 -23.19 -13.66 17.67
N GLU A 2 -23.18 -14.99 17.85
CA GLU A 2 -22.46 -15.90 16.92
C GLU A 2 -23.03 -15.94 15.48
N GLN A 3 -24.34 -15.80 15.29
CA GLN A 3 -24.96 -15.85 13.96
C GLN A 3 -24.62 -14.65 13.05
N GLN A 4 -24.34 -13.47 13.60
CA GLN A 4 -23.95 -12.29 12.80
C GLN A 4 -22.52 -12.39 12.26
N ASN A 5 -21.61 -13.07 12.97
CA ASN A 5 -20.24 -13.28 12.52
C ASN A 5 -20.12 -14.31 11.39
N GLN A 6 -21.04 -15.28 11.31
CA GLN A 6 -21.04 -16.26 10.22
C GLN A 6 -21.54 -15.67 8.90
N THR A 7 -22.56 -14.82 8.91
CA THR A 7 -23.10 -14.23 7.67
C THR A 7 -22.15 -13.23 7.03
N SER A 8 -21.36 -12.47 7.81
CA SER A 8 -20.38 -11.55 7.23
C SER A 8 -19.21 -12.31 6.57
N LEU A 9 -18.75 -13.40 7.19
CA LEU A 9 -17.65 -14.21 6.67
C LEU A 9 -17.99 -14.90 5.32
N GLU A 10 -19.23 -15.35 5.14
CA GLU A 10 -19.66 -15.96 3.87
C GLU A 10 -19.82 -14.95 2.74
N LEU A 11 -20.29 -13.73 3.04
CA LEU A 11 -20.41 -12.66 2.05
C LEU A 11 -19.05 -12.20 1.52
N ASP A 12 -18.03 -12.14 2.38
CA ASP A 12 -16.68 -11.74 1.98
C ASP A 12 -16.02 -12.77 1.05
N LYS A 13 -16.21 -14.08 1.29
CA LYS A 13 -15.60 -15.14 0.46
C LYS A 13 -16.10 -15.13 -1.00
N VAL A 14 -17.41 -14.91 -1.20
CA VAL A 14 -18.04 -15.02 -2.54
C VAL A 14 -17.74 -13.79 -3.41
N ASN A 15 -17.65 -12.59 -2.83
CA ASN A 15 -17.40 -11.37 -3.59
C ASN A 15 -15.92 -11.21 -4.00
N TYR A 16 -14.96 -11.53 -3.12
CA TYR A 16 -13.54 -11.31 -3.42
C TYR A 16 -12.99 -12.19 -4.55
N THR A 17 -13.40 -13.46 -4.59
CA THR A 17 -12.97 -14.41 -5.64
C THR A 17 -13.49 -13.97 -7.02
N SER A 18 -14.73 -13.51 -7.08
CA SER A 18 -15.36 -12.98 -8.30
C SER A 18 -14.70 -11.68 -8.79
N VAL A 19 -14.39 -10.74 -7.90
CA VAL A 19 -13.77 -9.46 -8.25
C VAL A 19 -12.31 -9.64 -8.70
N SER A 20 -11.54 -10.48 -8.01
CA SER A 20 -10.12 -10.74 -8.37
C SER A 20 -9.99 -11.46 -9.70
N LEU A 21 -10.86 -12.45 -9.97
CA LEU A 21 -10.93 -13.14 -11.26
C LEU A 21 -11.40 -12.21 -12.39
N LYS A 22 -12.36 -11.31 -12.12
CA LYS A 22 -12.79 -10.29 -13.08
C LYS A 22 -11.71 -9.26 -13.36
N PHE A 23 -10.92 -8.86 -12.37
CA PHE A 23 -9.77 -7.97 -12.55
C PHE A 23 -8.69 -8.62 -13.41
N LEU A 24 -8.33 -9.87 -13.13
CA LEU A 24 -7.41 -10.65 -13.98
C LEU A 24 -7.96 -10.86 -15.40
N ALA A 25 -9.25 -11.17 -15.53
CA ALA A 25 -9.89 -11.34 -16.82
C ALA A 25 -9.97 -10.02 -17.59
N ALA A 26 -10.15 -8.89 -16.90
CA ALA A 26 -10.17 -7.55 -17.48
C ALA A 26 -8.78 -7.01 -17.85
N MET A 27 -7.71 -7.57 -17.26
CA MET A 27 -6.36 -7.36 -17.79
C MET A 27 -6.14 -8.00 -19.18
N GLN A 28 -7.14 -8.71 -19.72
CA GLN A 28 -7.44 -9.11 -21.11
C GLN A 28 -6.32 -9.56 -22.07
N PRO A 29 -6.64 -10.44 -23.05
CA PRO A 29 -5.84 -11.66 -23.33
C PRO A 29 -4.74 -11.49 -24.38
N ASN A 30 -4.55 -10.32 -24.96
CA ASN A 30 -3.61 -10.14 -26.09
C ASN A 30 -2.12 -10.08 -25.69
N LYS A 31 -1.81 -10.27 -24.40
CA LYS A 31 -0.44 -10.46 -23.89
C LYS A 31 -0.33 -11.76 -23.07
N THR A 32 -0.62 -12.92 -23.67
CA THR A 32 -0.54 -14.26 -23.04
C THR A 32 0.79 -14.56 -22.33
N CYS A 33 1.91 -13.98 -22.79
CA CYS A 33 3.22 -14.13 -22.17
C CYS A 33 3.33 -13.42 -20.79
N LEU A 34 2.65 -12.28 -20.62
CA LEU A 34 2.72 -11.47 -19.41
C LEU A 34 1.90 -12.07 -18.27
N HIS A 35 0.73 -12.60 -18.59
CA HIS A 35 -0.14 -13.23 -17.59
C HIS A 35 0.53 -14.46 -16.97
N LYS A 36 1.04 -15.40 -17.79
CA LYS A 36 1.66 -16.63 -17.28
C LYS A 36 2.90 -16.35 -16.41
N LYS A 37 3.80 -15.47 -16.86
CA LYS A 37 5.00 -15.11 -16.08
C LYS A 37 4.68 -14.35 -14.80
N ALA A 38 3.67 -13.48 -14.81
CA ALA A 38 3.21 -12.82 -13.60
C ALA A 38 2.67 -13.86 -12.61
N LEU A 39 1.77 -14.76 -13.05
CA LEU A 39 1.25 -15.82 -12.18
C LEU A 39 2.36 -16.69 -11.57
N GLU A 40 3.37 -17.08 -12.37
CA GLU A 40 4.54 -17.82 -11.88
C GLU A 40 5.34 -17.02 -10.84
N LEU A 41 5.57 -15.72 -11.08
CA LEU A 41 6.35 -14.84 -10.22
C LEU A 41 5.69 -14.58 -8.86
N TYR A 42 4.36 -14.48 -8.83
CA TYR A 42 3.59 -14.33 -7.59
C TYR A 42 3.13 -15.65 -7.00
N HIS A 43 3.52 -16.79 -7.58
CA HIS A 43 3.06 -18.12 -7.18
C HIS A 43 1.52 -18.20 -7.10
N ILE A 44 0.84 -17.53 -8.02
CA ILE A 44 -0.62 -17.59 -8.16
C ILE A 44 -0.91 -18.79 -9.07
N ASN A 45 -0.97 -19.97 -8.45
CA ASN A 45 -1.51 -21.16 -9.11
C ASN A 45 -3.04 -21.04 -9.19
N PRO A 46 -3.70 -21.75 -10.12
CA PRO A 46 -5.15 -21.98 -10.01
C PRO A 46 -5.45 -22.45 -8.60
N ALA A 47 -6.38 -21.78 -7.92
CA ALA A 47 -6.77 -22.18 -6.58
C ALA A 47 -7.22 -23.64 -6.64
N PRO A 48 -6.68 -24.52 -5.77
CA PRO A 48 -7.26 -25.84 -5.57
C PRO A 48 -8.77 -25.71 -5.33
N ASP A 49 -9.57 -26.66 -5.84
CA ASP A 49 -11.03 -26.61 -5.72
C ASP A 49 -11.50 -26.52 -4.25
N ASP A 50 -10.65 -26.93 -3.30
CA ASP A 50 -10.86 -26.93 -1.84
C ASP A 50 -10.23 -25.72 -1.11
N CYS A 51 -9.64 -24.75 -1.81
CA CYS A 51 -8.95 -23.62 -1.18
C CYS A 51 -9.90 -22.71 -0.36
N SER A 52 -11.20 -22.73 -0.65
CA SER A 52 -12.24 -22.00 0.10
C SER A 52 -12.50 -22.59 1.51
N GLU A 53 -12.14 -23.86 1.71
CA GLU A 53 -12.31 -24.61 2.96
C GLU A 53 -11.07 -24.49 3.87
N SER A 54 -9.91 -24.12 3.32
CA SER A 54 -8.67 -23.91 4.07
C SER A 54 -8.34 -22.42 4.24
N PRO A 55 -8.47 -21.85 5.45
CA PRO A 55 -8.12 -20.44 5.72
C PRO A 55 -6.69 -20.08 5.30
N ASP A 56 -5.73 -20.98 5.52
CA ASP A 56 -4.34 -20.76 5.12
C ASP A 56 -4.16 -20.69 3.60
N CYS A 57 -4.88 -21.55 2.86
CA CYS A 57 -4.87 -21.52 1.41
C CYS A 57 -5.46 -20.21 0.89
N TYR A 58 -6.64 -19.83 1.37
CA TYR A 58 -7.31 -18.59 1.01
C TYR A 58 -6.44 -17.36 1.32
N CYS A 59 -5.86 -17.27 2.51
CA CYS A 59 -5.06 -16.13 2.91
C CYS A 59 -3.72 -16.05 2.17
N SER A 60 -3.11 -17.18 1.81
CA SER A 60 -1.94 -17.21 0.94
C SER A 60 -2.27 -16.69 -0.47
N LEU A 61 -3.41 -17.11 -1.02
CA LEU A 61 -3.86 -16.65 -2.33
C LEU A 61 -4.14 -15.14 -2.31
N PHE A 62 -4.90 -14.68 -1.31
CA PHE A 62 -5.20 -13.27 -1.09
C PHE A 62 -3.92 -12.43 -0.99
N TYR A 63 -2.95 -12.86 -0.18
CA TYR A 63 -1.66 -12.18 -0.05
C TYR A 63 -0.93 -12.02 -1.39
N ASN A 64 -0.84 -13.10 -2.18
CA ASN A 64 -0.17 -13.06 -3.48
C ASN A 64 -0.89 -12.13 -4.47
N TYR A 65 -2.23 -12.13 -4.45
CA TYR A 65 -3.03 -11.18 -5.23
C TYR A 65 -2.83 -9.74 -4.80
N SER A 66 -2.86 -9.45 -3.49
CA SER A 66 -2.60 -8.11 -2.99
C SER A 66 -1.25 -7.61 -3.46
N ARG A 67 -0.20 -8.45 -3.43
CA ARG A 67 1.13 -8.09 -3.94
C ARG A 67 1.13 -7.81 -5.44
N LEU A 68 0.49 -8.65 -6.25
CA LEU A 68 0.36 -8.42 -7.69
C LEU A 68 -0.32 -7.07 -7.98
N ILE A 69 -1.44 -6.81 -7.32
CA ILE A 69 -2.19 -5.56 -7.48
C ILE A 69 -1.35 -4.37 -7.02
N SER A 70 -0.69 -4.47 -5.86
CA SER A 70 0.20 -3.42 -5.35
C SER A 70 1.35 -3.11 -6.31
N ASP A 71 1.96 -4.14 -6.88
CA ASP A 71 3.08 -3.97 -7.80
C ASP A 71 2.64 -3.30 -9.11
N VAL A 72 1.50 -3.71 -9.67
CA VAL A 72 0.98 -3.16 -10.92
C VAL A 72 0.46 -1.74 -10.75
N LEU A 73 -0.33 -1.48 -9.69
CA LEU A 73 -1.03 -0.20 -9.52
C LEU A 73 -0.19 0.88 -8.85
N PHE A 74 0.76 0.51 -7.98
CA PHE A 74 1.48 1.48 -7.16
C PHE A 74 2.99 1.37 -7.33
N PHE A 75 3.59 0.21 -7.06
CA PHE A 75 5.05 0.13 -6.98
C PHE A 75 5.74 0.32 -8.33
N ASN A 76 5.19 -0.21 -9.43
CA ASN A 76 5.80 -0.03 -10.75
C ASN A 76 5.99 1.46 -11.09
N ASP A 77 4.94 2.26 -10.95
CA ASP A 77 5.01 3.70 -11.24
C ASP A 77 5.83 4.45 -10.20
N TYR A 78 5.69 4.11 -8.91
CA TYR A 78 6.49 4.68 -7.83
C TYR A 78 7.99 4.51 -8.07
N TYR A 79 8.46 3.30 -8.37
CA TYR A 79 9.89 3.01 -8.56
C TYR A 79 10.42 3.64 -9.87
N ARG A 80 9.61 3.73 -10.93
CA ARG A 80 9.98 4.47 -12.15
C ARG A 80 10.14 5.96 -11.87
N PHE A 81 9.17 6.56 -11.19
CA PHE A 81 9.23 7.96 -10.76
C PHE A 81 10.46 8.19 -9.87
N LEU A 82 10.68 7.33 -8.88
CA LEU A 82 11.78 7.48 -7.93
C LEU A 82 13.14 7.38 -8.64
N THR A 83 13.31 6.44 -9.57
CA THR A 83 14.52 6.30 -10.39
C THR A 83 14.80 7.58 -11.17
N GLN A 84 13.80 8.12 -11.87
CA GLN A 84 13.93 9.37 -12.63
C GLN A 84 14.20 10.57 -11.69
N ARG A 85 13.56 10.60 -10.53
CA ARG A 85 13.73 11.65 -9.52
C ARG A 85 15.14 11.65 -8.94
N ILE A 86 15.71 10.49 -8.63
CA ILE A 86 17.09 10.36 -8.14
C ILE A 86 18.09 10.85 -9.21
N GLN A 87 17.86 10.54 -10.49
CA GLN A 87 18.73 10.99 -11.58
C GLN A 87 18.67 12.51 -11.81
N SER A 88 17.50 13.12 -11.61
CA SER A 88 17.25 14.53 -11.91
C SER A 88 17.41 15.47 -10.71
N SER A 89 17.34 14.94 -9.48
CA SER A 89 17.42 15.72 -8.24
C SER A 89 18.73 15.49 -7.51
N LYS A 90 19.30 16.55 -6.93
CA LYS A 90 20.45 16.44 -6.02
C LYS A 90 20.09 15.89 -4.64
N LYS A 91 18.79 15.87 -4.31
CA LYS A 91 18.27 15.42 -3.02
C LYS A 91 16.94 14.71 -3.21
N THR A 92 16.90 13.44 -2.86
CA THR A 92 15.68 12.63 -2.88
C THR A 92 15.61 11.88 -1.57
N PHE A 93 14.52 12.04 -0.82
CA PHE A 93 14.26 11.26 0.39
C PHE A 93 13.13 10.30 0.07
N ALA A 94 13.31 9.04 0.43
CA ALA A 94 12.30 8.00 0.30
C ALA A 94 12.28 7.13 1.56
N TYR A 95 11.11 6.59 1.86
CA TYR A 95 10.89 5.72 3.00
C TYR A 95 10.01 4.54 2.61
N GLU A 96 10.15 3.46 3.38
CA GLU A 96 9.23 2.33 3.42
C GLU A 96 8.52 2.35 4.76
N TYR A 97 7.19 2.26 4.75
CA TYR A 97 6.38 2.20 5.94
C TYR A 97 5.93 0.76 6.20
N SER A 98 6.22 0.25 7.38
CA SER A 98 6.03 -1.17 7.72
C SER A 98 5.21 -1.41 9.00
N TYR A 99 4.54 -0.36 9.49
CA TYR A 99 3.74 -0.44 10.70
C TYR A 99 2.24 -0.50 10.36
N ARG A 100 1.47 -1.25 11.14
CA ARG A 100 0.02 -1.40 10.91
C ARG A 100 -0.76 -0.24 11.52
N THR A 101 -2.00 -0.07 11.11
CA THR A 101 -2.90 0.84 11.81
C THR A 101 -3.27 0.28 13.18
N SER A 102 -3.71 1.15 14.10
CA SER A 102 -4.29 0.69 15.37
C SER A 102 -5.68 0.08 15.17
N GLN A 103 -6.40 0.55 14.14
CA GLN A 103 -7.74 0.13 13.78
C GLN A 103 -7.66 -0.84 12.61
N ASP A 104 -7.32 -2.09 12.87
CA ASP A 104 -7.39 -3.13 11.86
C ASP A 104 -8.81 -3.70 11.79
N HIS A 105 -9.45 -3.60 10.62
CA HIS A 105 -10.68 -4.34 10.36
C HIS A 105 -10.39 -5.83 10.51
N GLN A 106 -11.10 -6.51 11.41
CA GLN A 106 -10.93 -7.95 11.59
C GLN A 106 -11.29 -8.68 10.29
N THR A 107 -10.27 -9.24 9.63
CA THR A 107 -10.47 -10.18 8.53
C THR A 107 -9.90 -11.54 8.91
N LEU A 108 -10.41 -12.60 8.28
CA LEU A 108 -9.89 -13.97 8.44
C LEU A 108 -8.37 -14.06 8.19
N CYS A 109 -7.81 -13.12 7.41
CA CYS A 109 -6.42 -13.16 6.98
C CYS A 109 -5.49 -12.22 7.72
N ASN A 110 -5.96 -11.43 8.69
CA ASN A 110 -5.12 -10.44 9.37
C ASN A 110 -3.83 -11.05 9.94
N ASP A 111 -3.93 -12.15 10.70
CA ASP A 111 -2.77 -12.84 11.26
C ASP A 111 -1.79 -13.32 10.19
N TYR A 112 -2.31 -13.82 9.07
CA TYR A 112 -1.49 -14.24 7.93
C TYR A 112 -0.75 -13.05 7.32
N LEU A 113 -1.46 -11.95 7.08
CA LEU A 113 -0.92 -10.72 6.49
C LEU A 113 0.13 -10.07 7.40
N TYR A 114 -0.09 -10.07 8.73
CA TYR A 114 0.87 -9.54 9.70
C TYR A 114 2.17 -10.33 9.73
N LYS A 115 2.09 -11.66 9.73
CA LYS A 115 3.29 -12.52 9.64
C LYS A 115 4.11 -12.24 8.39
N ARG A 116 3.46 -11.73 7.34
CA ARG A 116 4.09 -11.35 6.06
C ARG A 116 4.44 -9.86 5.96
N LYS A 117 4.23 -9.08 7.03
CA LYS A 117 4.49 -7.63 7.08
C LYS A 117 3.75 -6.85 5.97
N LEU A 118 2.58 -7.32 5.56
CA LEU A 118 1.74 -6.56 4.64
C LEU A 118 1.07 -5.43 5.42
N VAL A 119 1.16 -4.22 4.89
CA VAL A 119 0.54 -3.03 5.47
C VAL A 119 -0.55 -2.54 4.52
N GLY A 120 -1.71 -2.17 5.07
CA GLY A 120 -2.82 -1.62 4.31
C GLY A 120 -2.44 -0.31 3.62
N HIS A 121 -3.08 -0.03 2.48
CA HIS A 121 -2.90 1.27 1.82
C HIS A 121 -3.39 2.38 2.75
N PHE A 122 -2.65 3.50 2.81
CA PHE A 122 -2.91 4.66 3.67
C PHE A 122 -2.76 4.42 5.18
N ALA A 123 -2.23 3.27 5.61
CA ALA A 123 -2.01 3.00 7.04
C ALA A 123 -1.08 4.02 7.71
N GLU A 124 -0.18 4.64 6.96
CA GLU A 124 0.73 5.68 7.44
C GLU A 124 0.03 6.99 7.79
N LEU A 125 -1.17 7.23 7.24
CA LEU A 125 -1.90 8.49 7.44
C LEU A 125 -2.36 8.66 8.89
N GLU A 126 -2.71 7.57 9.58
CA GLU A 126 -3.07 7.58 11.00
C GLU A 126 -1.99 8.26 11.86
N TYR A 127 -0.72 7.90 11.64
CA TYR A 127 0.40 8.44 12.40
C TYR A 127 0.91 9.76 11.83
N THR A 128 0.83 9.95 10.51
CA THR A 128 1.26 11.19 9.84
C THR A 128 0.31 12.37 10.15
N TRP A 129 -0.98 12.10 10.36
CA TRP A 129 -1.97 13.12 10.71
C TRP A 129 -2.09 13.39 12.20
N GLY A 130 -1.37 12.65 13.05
CA GLY A 130 -1.40 12.89 14.49
C GLY A 130 -2.63 12.34 15.17
N THR A 131 -3.32 11.35 14.59
CA THR A 131 -4.49 10.71 15.20
C THR A 131 -4.20 10.30 16.66
N PRO A 132 -3.08 9.63 17.00
CA PRO A 132 -2.75 9.32 18.39
C PRO A 132 -2.73 10.52 19.35
N LEU A 133 -2.27 11.68 18.87
CA LEU A 133 -2.15 12.92 19.66
C LEU A 133 -3.50 13.61 19.90
N LEU A 134 -4.47 13.40 19.00
CA LEU A 134 -5.82 13.93 19.17
C LEU A 134 -6.53 13.25 20.35
N PHE A 135 -6.31 11.95 20.53
CA PHE A 135 -6.97 11.14 21.57
C PHE A 135 -6.28 11.20 22.94
N GLU A 136 -4.98 11.48 23.00
CA GLU A 136 -4.31 11.81 24.26
C GLU A 136 -4.95 13.07 24.89
N LYS A 137 -5.28 14.06 24.05
CA LYS A 137 -5.76 15.37 24.48
C LYS A 137 -7.25 15.44 24.75
N THR A 138 -8.08 14.50 24.30
CA THR A 138 -9.51 14.49 24.68
C THR A 138 -9.75 14.20 26.16
N ASN A 139 -8.73 13.69 26.88
CA ASN A 139 -8.71 13.65 28.35
C ASN A 139 -8.24 14.95 29.02
N SER A 140 -7.78 15.93 28.24
CA SER A 140 -7.34 17.26 28.69
C SER A 140 -8.32 18.33 28.19
N THR A 141 -8.65 19.31 29.01
CA THR A 141 -9.68 20.35 28.75
C THR A 141 -9.42 21.28 27.55
N ASN A 142 -8.38 21.05 26.75
CA ASN A 142 -8.01 21.89 25.63
C ASN A 142 -8.64 21.37 24.34
N LYS A 143 -9.76 22.01 23.95
CA LYS A 143 -10.38 21.88 22.62
C LYS A 143 -9.34 22.20 21.53
N LEU A 144 -8.77 21.16 20.93
CA LEU A 144 -8.10 21.31 19.65
C LEU A 144 -9.09 21.87 18.62
N ILE A 145 -8.61 22.76 17.78
CA ILE A 145 -9.37 23.29 16.64
C ILE A 145 -9.72 22.08 15.76
N PRO A 146 -11.01 21.73 15.60
CA PRO A 146 -11.40 20.55 14.84
C PRO A 146 -11.30 20.90 13.36
N LEU A 147 -10.09 20.87 12.81
CA LEU A 147 -9.91 21.02 11.36
C LEU A 147 -10.39 19.76 10.62
N ILE A 148 -10.51 18.63 11.31
CA ILE A 148 -10.98 17.36 10.75
C ILE A 148 -11.92 16.72 11.78
N ASN A 149 -13.17 16.50 11.40
CA ASN A 149 -14.12 15.74 12.22
C ASN A 149 -13.84 14.25 12.01
N TYR A 150 -12.92 13.69 12.81
CA TYR A 150 -12.58 12.26 12.75
C TYR A 150 -13.61 11.46 13.55
N THR A 151 -14.38 10.63 12.86
CA THR A 151 -15.26 9.65 13.51
C THR A 151 -14.53 8.31 13.47
N PRO A 152 -14.05 7.77 14.60
CA PRO A 152 -13.40 6.47 14.61
C PRO A 152 -14.39 5.40 14.14
N TYR A 153 -13.88 4.42 13.38
CA TYR A 153 -14.72 3.32 12.87
C TYR A 153 -15.27 2.44 14.01
N ASP A 154 -14.47 2.23 15.05
CA ASP A 154 -14.87 1.56 16.28
C ASP A 154 -14.59 2.50 17.46
N GLN A 155 -15.65 2.85 18.20
CA GLN A 155 -15.58 3.71 19.39
C GLN A 155 -14.79 3.05 20.54
N ASN A 156 -14.61 1.73 20.51
CA ASN A 156 -13.77 0.99 21.44
C ASN A 156 -12.32 0.85 20.94
N ALA A 157 -12.08 0.97 19.63
CA ALA A 157 -10.72 0.98 19.07
C ALA A 157 -9.96 2.28 19.36
N THR A 158 -10.62 3.26 19.99
CA THR A 158 -9.97 4.45 20.57
C THR A 158 -9.55 4.27 22.03
N ASP A 159 -9.63 3.05 22.57
CA ASP A 159 -9.00 2.71 23.85
C ASP A 159 -7.48 2.94 23.74
N SER A 160 -7.07 4.12 24.23
CA SER A 160 -5.74 4.73 24.29
C SER A 160 -4.65 4.11 23.41
N TYR A 161 -4.27 4.83 22.34
CA TYR A 161 -2.98 4.62 21.69
C TYR A 161 -1.86 4.47 22.72
N THR A 162 -0.94 3.53 22.47
CA THR A 162 0.20 3.34 23.36
C THR A 162 1.16 4.53 23.28
N ASN A 163 2.00 4.70 24.31
CA ASN A 163 3.03 5.75 24.30
C ASN A 163 3.98 5.61 23.11
N GLU A 164 4.26 4.38 22.67
CA GLU A 164 5.08 4.10 21.48
C GLU A 164 4.39 4.58 20.21
N GLN A 165 3.08 4.37 20.08
CA GLN A 165 2.29 4.87 18.94
C GLN A 165 2.24 6.40 18.91
N ILE A 166 2.11 7.03 20.08
CA ILE A 166 2.17 8.49 20.23
C ILE A 166 3.55 9.00 19.80
N ALA A 167 4.64 8.46 20.37
CA ALA A 167 6.00 8.85 20.03
C ALA A 167 6.33 8.63 18.54
N PHE A 168 5.83 7.54 17.96
CA PHE A 168 5.98 7.26 16.54
C PHE A 168 5.23 8.28 15.66
N SER A 169 4.01 8.67 16.05
CA SER A 169 3.26 9.74 15.38
C SER A 169 3.98 11.08 15.46
N GLU A 170 4.49 11.47 16.63
CA GLU A 170 5.28 12.68 16.79
C GLU A 170 6.51 12.69 15.88
N LEU A 171 7.21 11.55 15.79
CA LEU A 171 8.36 11.39 14.91
C LEU A 171 7.97 11.60 13.44
N MET A 172 6.91 10.94 12.97
CA MET A 172 6.43 11.07 11.59
C MET A 172 6.09 12.53 11.27
N ILE A 173 5.31 13.18 12.14
CA ILE A 173 4.94 14.60 11.99
C ILE A 173 6.16 15.51 11.97
N GLU A 174 7.12 15.28 12.88
CA GLU A 174 8.34 16.08 12.95
C GLU A 174 9.17 15.94 11.66
N GLN A 175 9.36 14.72 11.16
CA GLN A 175 10.13 14.46 9.94
C GLN A 175 9.49 15.13 8.73
N TRP A 176 8.17 14.96 8.56
CA TRP A 176 7.43 15.63 7.49
C TRP A 176 7.46 17.15 7.62
N SER A 177 7.27 17.68 8.83
CA SER A 177 7.31 19.12 9.10
C SER A 177 8.69 19.71 8.83
N ASN A 178 9.76 19.02 9.22
CA ASN A 178 11.14 19.44 8.97
C ASN A 178 11.45 19.42 7.48
N PHE A 179 11.00 18.40 6.76
CA PHE A 179 11.15 18.33 5.31
C PHE A 179 10.50 19.53 4.62
N ILE A 180 9.27 19.88 5.01
CA ILE A 180 8.56 21.06 4.47
C ILE A 180 9.31 22.36 4.80
N LYS A 181 9.77 22.53 6.04
CA LYS A 181 10.42 23.78 6.50
C LYS A 181 11.82 23.97 5.93
N ASN A 182 12.60 22.89 5.86
CA ASN A 182 14.05 22.95 5.67
C ASN A 182 14.54 22.19 4.43
N GLY A 183 13.67 21.48 3.73
CA GLY A 183 14.05 20.55 2.66
C GLY A 183 14.84 19.33 3.16
N GLN A 184 14.83 19.07 4.47
CA GLN A 184 15.43 17.88 5.10
C GLN A 184 14.55 17.36 6.24
N PRO A 185 14.30 16.05 6.33
CA PRO A 185 13.39 15.51 7.34
C PRO A 185 14.04 15.41 8.73
N ASN A 186 15.37 15.39 8.81
CA ASN A 186 16.11 15.19 10.05
C ASN A 186 15.77 16.21 11.14
N SER A 187 15.53 15.69 12.35
CA SER A 187 15.45 16.44 13.59
C SER A 187 16.84 16.55 14.24
N LYS A 188 17.04 17.59 15.06
CA LYS A 188 18.22 17.69 15.95
C LYS A 188 18.04 16.96 17.27
N THR A 189 16.82 16.57 17.63
CA THR A 189 16.46 16.22 19.02
C THR A 189 15.98 14.80 19.23
N LYS A 190 15.35 14.16 18.25
CA LYS A 190 14.66 12.85 18.46
C LYS A 190 15.23 11.68 17.67
N PHE A 191 16.29 11.87 16.88
CA PHE A 191 16.70 10.86 15.90
C PHE A 191 18.20 10.62 15.86
N GLU A 192 18.61 9.40 16.21
CA GLU A 192 20.03 8.99 16.23
C GLU A 192 20.56 8.67 14.82
N ASN A 193 19.72 8.14 13.93
CA ASN A 193 20.12 7.65 12.61
C ASN A 193 19.68 8.60 11.50
N PRO A 194 20.48 9.57 11.03
CA PRO A 194 20.00 10.56 10.06
C PRO A 194 19.38 9.91 8.80
N TRP A 195 18.20 10.39 8.39
CA TRP A 195 17.61 10.11 7.09
C TRP A 195 18.43 10.83 6.02
N ILE A 196 19.26 10.04 5.32
CA ILE A 196 20.19 10.54 4.31
C ILE A 196 19.49 10.56 2.94
N PRO A 197 19.66 11.61 2.12
CA PRO A 197 19.10 11.64 0.77
C PRO A 197 19.78 10.61 -0.14
N ILE A 198 19.01 10.00 -1.02
CA ILE A 198 19.48 9.15 -2.10
C ILE A 198 20.12 10.04 -3.17
N VAL A 199 21.43 9.89 -3.34
CA VAL A 199 22.22 10.58 -4.39
C VAL A 199 22.47 9.70 -5.62
N ASN A 200 22.43 8.38 -5.44
CA ASN A 200 22.61 7.37 -6.47
C ASN A 200 21.83 6.12 -6.06
N ILE A 201 21.17 5.48 -7.03
CA ILE A 201 20.42 4.24 -6.88
C ILE A 201 21.30 3.10 -6.35
N SER A 202 22.55 2.95 -6.82
CA SER A 202 23.37 1.77 -6.51
C SER A 202 23.70 1.62 -5.02
N ASN A 203 23.83 2.75 -4.32
CA ASN A 203 24.21 2.83 -2.91
C ASN A 203 23.14 3.59 -2.10
N GLY A 204 21.95 3.75 -2.67
CA GLY A 204 20.86 4.49 -2.04
C GLY A 204 20.46 3.84 -0.73
N LEU A 205 20.14 4.65 0.27
CA LEU A 205 19.52 4.18 1.50
C LEU A 205 18.13 4.80 1.62
N ILE A 206 17.15 4.02 2.05
CA ILE A 206 15.79 4.47 2.37
C ILE A 206 15.53 4.34 3.86
N MET A 207 14.70 5.22 4.39
CA MET A 207 14.23 5.13 5.76
C MET A 207 13.18 4.02 5.88
N HIS A 208 13.38 3.03 6.73
CA HIS A 208 12.32 2.09 7.10
C HIS A 208 11.66 2.58 8.38
N PHE A 209 10.42 3.05 8.27
CA PHE A 209 9.60 3.40 9.41
C PHE A 209 8.95 2.15 9.98
N ASN A 210 9.23 1.93 11.27
CA ASN A 210 8.62 0.91 12.10
C ASN A 210 8.54 1.45 13.52
N MET A 211 7.44 1.19 14.23
CA MET A 211 7.21 1.75 15.56
C MET A 211 8.36 1.48 16.54
N ASN A 212 8.99 0.30 16.46
CA ASN A 212 10.01 -0.10 17.42
C ASN A 212 11.44 0.25 17.00
N GLN A 213 11.69 0.36 15.69
CA GLN A 213 13.04 0.54 15.16
C GLN A 213 12.99 1.20 13.79
N ASN A 214 13.39 2.47 13.76
CA ASN A 214 13.61 3.17 12.50
C ASN A 214 15.06 2.97 12.08
N GLU A 215 15.26 2.55 10.84
CA GLU A 215 16.58 2.22 10.34
C GLU A 215 16.73 2.59 8.87
N MET A 216 17.95 2.96 8.47
CA MET A 216 18.29 3.12 7.06
C MET A 216 18.60 1.75 6.47
N LYS A 217 17.88 1.35 5.43
CA LYS A 217 18.21 0.14 4.66
C LYS A 217 18.63 0.49 3.26
N LYS A 218 19.31 -0.46 2.63
CA LYS A 218 19.65 -0.38 1.23
C LYS A 218 18.37 -0.27 0.38
N PHE A 219 18.36 0.70 -0.50
CA PHE A 219 17.34 0.85 -1.51
C PHE A 219 17.45 -0.30 -2.51
N GLU A 220 16.42 -1.14 -2.56
CA GLU A 220 16.34 -2.25 -3.50
C GLU A 220 14.97 -2.27 -4.16
N ILE A 221 14.96 -2.28 -5.50
CA ILE A 221 13.72 -2.44 -6.26
C ILE A 221 13.36 -3.94 -6.20
N PRO A 222 12.18 -4.33 -5.70
CA PRO A 222 11.79 -5.74 -5.65
C PRO A 222 11.84 -6.40 -7.03
N LEU A 223 12.29 -7.66 -7.12
CA LEU A 223 12.36 -8.39 -8.39
C LEU A 223 11.02 -8.43 -9.13
N SER A 224 9.92 -8.51 -8.39
CA SER A 224 8.56 -8.47 -8.94
C SER A 224 8.24 -7.15 -9.63
N VAL A 225 8.69 -6.04 -9.07
CA VAL A 225 8.57 -4.70 -9.69
C VAL A 225 9.54 -4.55 -10.87
N GLN A 226 10.77 -5.04 -10.75
CA GLN A 226 11.73 -5.02 -11.87
C GLN A 226 11.20 -5.77 -13.10
N PHE A 227 10.48 -6.88 -12.89
CA PHE A 227 9.80 -7.60 -13.96
C PHE A 227 8.85 -6.68 -14.73
N TRP A 228 7.99 -5.93 -14.03
CA TRP A 228 7.06 -4.97 -14.65
C TRP A 228 7.78 -3.82 -15.35
N MET A 229 8.81 -3.25 -14.73
CA MET A 229 9.59 -2.15 -15.28
C MET A 229 10.32 -2.52 -16.59
N ASN A 230 10.91 -3.71 -16.66
CA ASN A 230 11.78 -4.12 -17.77
C ASN A 230 11.06 -4.90 -18.88
N THR A 231 10.09 -5.74 -18.51
CA THR A 231 9.45 -6.68 -19.47
C THR A 231 8.35 -6.01 -20.28
N CYS A 232 7.61 -5.07 -19.69
CA CYS A 232 6.53 -4.38 -20.41
C CYS A 232 7.04 -3.33 -21.39
N SER A 233 8.10 -2.60 -21.02
CA SER A 233 8.66 -1.50 -21.82
C SER A 233 9.31 -1.97 -23.13
N THR A 234 9.90 -3.16 -23.12
CA THR A 234 10.54 -3.78 -24.31
C THR A 234 9.52 -4.33 -25.31
N ILE A 235 8.35 -4.79 -24.86
CA ILE A 235 7.30 -5.31 -25.75
C ILE A 235 6.67 -4.17 -26.57
N GLU A 236 6.49 -2.99 -25.98
CA GLU A 236 5.87 -1.85 -26.66
C GLU A 236 6.78 -1.23 -27.73
N THR A 237 8.09 -1.15 -27.45
CA THR A 237 9.09 -0.66 -28.42
C THR A 237 9.29 -1.60 -29.60
N SER A 238 9.06 -2.90 -29.42
CA SER A 238 9.13 -3.88 -30.52
C SER A 238 7.89 -3.87 -31.43
N LYS A 239 6.73 -3.39 -30.94
CA LYS A 239 5.48 -3.31 -31.72
C LYS A 239 5.29 -1.97 -32.42
N SER A 240 5.91 -0.89 -31.93
CA SER A 240 5.82 0.44 -32.56
C SER A 240 6.62 0.58 -33.86
N ILE A 241 7.38 -0.45 -34.26
CA ILE A 241 8.11 -0.47 -35.52
C ILE A 241 7.22 -0.93 -36.70
N ASP A 242 6.06 -1.56 -36.43
CA ASP A 242 5.26 -2.22 -37.50
C ASP A 242 3.80 -1.77 -37.66
N LEU A 243 3.25 -0.81 -36.90
CA LEU A 243 1.81 -0.50 -37.00
C LEU A 243 1.46 1.00 -36.97
N ASN A 244 0.85 1.44 -38.08
CA ASN A 244 0.10 2.69 -38.28
C ASN A 244 -1.26 2.72 -37.53
N ASP A 245 -1.43 1.96 -36.45
CA ASP A 245 -2.72 1.85 -35.73
C ASP A 245 -2.69 2.59 -34.41
N GLN A 246 -3.30 3.78 -34.41
CA GLN A 246 -3.20 4.81 -33.38
C GLN A 246 -4.33 4.71 -32.33
N ALA A 247 -4.74 3.50 -31.95
CA ALA A 247 -5.94 3.30 -31.12
C ALA A 247 -5.77 2.49 -29.82
N SER A 248 -4.60 1.93 -29.49
CA SER A 248 -4.54 0.89 -28.42
C SER A 248 -4.00 1.32 -27.04
N THR A 249 -3.48 2.54 -26.87
CA THR A 249 -2.93 2.98 -25.57
C THR A 249 -3.99 3.58 -24.64
N ASP A 250 -5.00 4.26 -25.21
CA ASP A 250 -6.02 4.94 -24.42
C ASP A 250 -7.03 3.97 -23.76
N GLU A 251 -7.29 2.82 -24.38
CA GLU A 251 -8.19 1.79 -23.82
C GLU A 251 -7.61 1.08 -22.58
N ILE A 252 -6.29 0.86 -22.53
CA ILE A 252 -5.64 0.15 -21.41
C ILE A 252 -5.65 1.05 -20.16
N SER A 253 -5.35 2.33 -20.31
CA SER A 253 -5.41 3.31 -19.21
C SER A 253 -6.84 3.50 -18.69
N PHE A 254 -7.84 3.53 -19.58
CA PHE A 254 -9.24 3.70 -19.19
C PHE A 254 -9.79 2.48 -18.44
N THR A 255 -9.39 1.27 -18.85
CA THR A 255 -9.81 0.02 -18.19
C THR A 255 -9.18 -0.08 -16.79
N LEU A 256 -7.88 0.15 -16.65
CA LEU A 256 -7.24 0.18 -15.33
C LEU A 256 -7.87 1.22 -14.39
N PHE A 257 -8.12 2.44 -14.89
CA PHE A 257 -8.75 3.50 -14.11
C PHE A 257 -10.14 3.06 -13.59
N SER A 258 -10.97 2.49 -14.47
CA SER A 258 -12.32 2.02 -14.11
C SER A 258 -12.31 0.91 -13.04
N PHE A 259 -11.34 0.00 -13.09
CA PHE A 259 -11.19 -1.05 -12.08
C PHE A 259 -10.60 -0.55 -10.76
N THR A 260 -9.66 0.42 -10.80
CA THR A 260 -9.21 1.08 -9.57
C THR A 260 -10.33 1.84 -8.91
N SER A 261 -11.18 2.54 -9.68
CA SER A 261 -12.37 3.19 -9.14
C SER A 261 -13.35 2.18 -8.56
N LEU A 262 -13.60 1.03 -9.19
CA LEU A 262 -14.48 -0.02 -8.63
C LEU A 262 -13.89 -0.72 -7.40
N PHE A 263 -12.57 -0.95 -7.35
CA PHE A 263 -11.90 -1.52 -6.18
C PHE A 263 -11.91 -0.53 -5.01
N VAL A 264 -11.55 0.73 -5.27
CA VAL A 264 -11.66 1.83 -4.32
C VAL A 264 -13.12 2.04 -3.90
N LEU A 265 -14.10 1.97 -4.80
CA LEU A 265 -15.53 2.04 -4.48
C LEU A 265 -16.01 0.84 -3.67
N SER A 266 -15.46 -0.36 -3.89
CA SER A 266 -15.82 -1.53 -3.09
C SER A 266 -15.26 -1.44 -1.67
N ILE A 267 -14.06 -0.87 -1.52
CA ILE A 267 -13.46 -0.53 -0.22
C ILE A 267 -14.23 0.63 0.44
N LEU A 268 -14.60 1.67 -0.31
CA LEU A 268 -15.37 2.83 0.16
C LEU A 268 -16.85 2.53 0.40
N GLN A 269 -17.44 1.50 -0.22
CA GLN A 269 -18.79 1.05 0.12
C GLN A 269 -18.81 0.31 1.47
N SER A 270 -17.70 -0.31 1.86
CA SER A 270 -17.46 -0.79 3.23
C SER A 270 -16.93 0.30 4.18
N SER A 271 -16.53 1.46 3.66
CA SER A 271 -15.98 2.59 4.43
C SER A 271 -16.60 3.90 3.95
N TYR A 272 -17.73 4.31 4.54
CA TYR A 272 -18.32 5.65 4.33
C TYR A 272 -17.32 6.73 4.72
N VAL A 273 -16.43 7.11 3.81
CA VAL A 273 -15.50 8.24 3.94
C VAL A 273 -15.59 9.05 2.66
N MET A 274 -16.18 10.23 2.81
CA MET A 274 -16.32 11.24 1.78
C MET A 274 -14.94 11.86 1.49
N MET A 275 -14.43 11.70 0.28
CA MET A 275 -13.26 12.45 -0.18
C MET A 275 -13.67 13.89 -0.54
N ILE A 276 -12.89 14.86 -0.06
CA ILE A 276 -12.80 16.23 -0.60
C ILE A 276 -11.60 16.26 -1.56
#